data_AF-A0A7L3L548-F1
#
_entry.id   AF-A0A7L3L548-F1
#
_cell.length_a   1.000
_cell.length_b   1.000
_cell.length_c   1.000
_cell.angle_alpha   90.00
_cell.angle_beta   90.00
_cell.angle_gamma   90.00
#
_symmetry.space_group_name_H-M   'P 1'
#
loop_
_entity.id
_entity.type
_entity.pdbx_description
1 polymer ?
#
loop_
_entity_poly.entity_id
_entity_poly.type
_entity_poly.pdbx_seq_one_letter_code
_entity_poly.pdbx_strand_id
1 'polypeptide(L)' 'RLLDRGRTQFFALHRQTGHLVTAERIDREQLCRLVEKCVLRLEMIVEGIM' A
#
# COMPACT_ATOMS: atom_id res chain seq x y z
N ARG A 1 0.67 -14.67 -2.30
CA ARG A 1 1.62 -13.82 -1.52
C ARG A 1 1.79 -12.50 -2.28
N LEU A 2 1.70 -11.34 -1.64
CA LEU A 2 1.90 -10.04 -2.31
C LEU A 2 3.38 -9.91 -2.69
N LEU A 3 3.71 -10.22 -3.95
CA LEU A 3 5.06 -10.11 -4.50
C LEU A 3 5.16 -8.77 -5.22
N ASP A 4 5.70 -7.75 -4.55
CA ASP A 4 6.22 -6.55 -5.22
C ASP A 4 7.73 -6.50 -5.01
N ARG A 5 8.50 -6.75 -6.07
CA ARG A 5 9.96 -6.96 -6.03
C ARG A 5 10.75 -5.65 -5.96
N GLY A 6 10.29 -4.65 -5.22
CA GLY A 6 11.08 -3.42 -5.08
C GLY A 6 10.44 -2.20 -4.40
N ARG A 7 9.22 -2.28 -3.87
CA ARG A 7 8.62 -1.17 -3.12
C ARG A 7 8.19 -1.60 -1.73
N THR A 8 8.43 -0.70 -0.76
CA THR A 8 7.91 -0.77 0.60
C THR A 8 6.39 -0.95 0.59
N GLN A 9 5.88 -1.97 1.26
CA GLN A 9 4.44 -2.25 1.33
C GLN A 9 3.78 -1.39 2.43
N PHE A 10 3.39 -0.16 2.08
CA PHE A 10 2.69 0.72 3.02
C PHE A 10 1.28 0.24 3.40
N PHE A 11 0.67 -0.60 2.56
CA PHE A 11 -0.69 -1.07 2.72
C PHE A 11 -0.77 -2.59 2.62
N ALA A 12 -1.68 -3.17 3.40
CA ALA A 12 -2.07 -4.58 3.36
C ALA A 12 -3.58 -4.70 3.19
N LEU A 13 -4.02 -5.84 2.66
CA LEU A 13 -5.44 -6.17 2.55
C LEU A 13 -5.87 -7.03 3.75
N HIS A 14 -6.88 -6.56 4.48
CA HIS A 14 -7.56 -7.37 5.48
C HIS A 14 -8.48 -8.38 4.78
N ARG A 15 -8.02 -9.63 4.66
CA ARG A 15 -8.67 -10.66 3.82
C ARG A 15 -10.12 -10.97 4.19
N GLN A 16 -10.49 -10.83 5.46
CA GLN A 16 -11.84 -11.16 5.93
C GLN A 16 -12.87 -10.07 5.55
N THR A 17 -12.44 -8.81 5.49
CA THR A 17 -13.33 -7.66 5.27
C THR A 17 -13.12 -7.00 3.91
N GLY A 18 -12.02 -7.30 3.23
CA GLY A 18 -11.61 -6.63 2.00
C GLY A 18 -11.11 -5.19 2.21
N HIS A 19 -10.93 -4.74 3.46
CA HIS A 19 -10.43 -3.39 3.73
C HIS A 19 -8.92 -3.29 3.53
N LEU A 20 -8.48 -2.21 2.90
CA LEU A 20 -7.09 -1.79 2.90
C LEU A 20 -6.73 -1.18 4.24
N VAL A 21 -5.67 -1.68 4.86
CA VAL A 21 -5.13 -1.19 6.12
C VAL A 21 -3.68 -0.78 5.93
N THR A 22 -3.21 0.22 6.67
CA THR A 22 -1.79 0.61 6.64
C THR A 22 -0.96 -0.44 7.37
N ALA A 23 0.02 -1.02 6.68
CA ALA A 23 0.91 -2.04 7.23
C ALA A 23 2.18 -1.43 7.86
N GLU A 24 2.60 -0.27 7.35
CA GLU A 24 3.77 0.46 7.82
C GLU A 24 3.46 1.96 7.97
N ARG A 25 4.31 2.67 8.72
CA ARG A 25 4.20 4.12 8.90
C ARG A 25 4.44 4.81 7.57
N ILE A 26 3.49 5.65 7.16
CA ILE A 26 3.60 6.50 5.98
C ILE A 26 4.01 7.89 6.44
N ASP A 27 5.24 8.29 6.08
CA ASP A 27 5.75 9.63 6.34
C ASP A 27 5.61 10.48 5.07
N ARG A 28 4.72 11.47 5.11
CA ARG A 28 4.38 12.31 3.95
C ARG A 28 5.58 13.13 3.51
N GLU A 29 6.34 13.65 4.46
CA GLU A 29 7.50 14.49 4.23
C GLU A 29 8.66 13.68 3.62
N GLN A 30 8.83 12.41 4.02
CA GLN A 30 9.80 11.52 3.37
C GLN A 30 9.40 11.15 1.93
N LEU A 31 8.11 10.89 1.68
CA LEU A 31 7.64 10.43 0.37
C LEU A 31 7.46 11.55 -0.65
N CYS A 32 6.84 12.65 -0.23
CA CYS A 32 6.36 13.72 -1.11
C CYS A 32 7.00 15.07 -0.80
N ARG A 33 7.77 15.18 0.30
CA ARG A 33 8.45 16.41 0.70
C ARG A 33 7.47 17.58 0.84
N LEU A 34 7.60 18.57 -0.03
CA LEU A 34 6.84 19.82 0.01
C LEU A 34 5.64 19.83 -0.95
N VAL A 35 5.32 18.70 -1.59
CA VAL A 35 4.18 18.62 -2.51
C VAL A 35 2.88 18.79 -1.73
N GLU A 36 2.04 19.73 -2.19
CA GLU A 36 0.74 20.07 -1.60
C GLU A 36 -0.24 18.88 -1.64
N LYS A 37 -0.34 18.20 -2.79
CA LYS A 37 -1.16 17.00 -2.97
C LYS A 37 -0.29 15.77 -3.22
N CYS A 38 -0.12 14.95 -2.19
CA CYS A 38 0.61 13.69 -2.27
C CYS A 38 -0.34 12.53 -2.60
N VAL A 39 -0.15 11.87 -3.74
CA VAL A 39 -0.96 10.72 -4.17
C VAL A 39 -0.07 9.50 -4.36
N LEU A 40 -0.37 8.44 -3.62
CA LEU A 40 0.30 7.15 -3.77
C LEU A 40 -0.51 6.28 -4.73
N ARG A 41 0.13 5.87 -5.83
CA ARG A 41 -0.43 4.88 -6.76
C ARG A 41 0.13 3.51 -6.40
N LEU A 42 -0.77 2.57 -6.20
CA LEU A 42 -0.45 1.22 -5.77
C LEU A 42 -1.24 0.23 -6.61
N GLU A 43 -0.57 -0.87 -6.93
CA GLU A 43 -1.14 -2.00 -7.65
C GLU A 43 -1.20 -3.16 -6.67
N MET A 44 -2.36 -3.82 -6.59
CA MET A 44 -2.58 -4.95 -5.71
C MET A 44 -3.02 -6.15 -6.52
N ILE A 45 -2.33 -7.27 -6.32
CA ILE A 45 -2.73 -8.57 -6.86
C ILE A 45 -3.41 -9.34 -5.73
N VAL A 46 -4.72 -9.56 -5.88
CA VAL A 46 -5.49 -10.42 -4.97
C VAL A 46 -5.56 -11.81 -5.61
N GLU A 47 -4.80 -12.76 -5.08
CA GLU A 47 -5.03 -14.18 -5.38
C GLU A 47 -6.34 -14.60 -4.75
N GLY A 48 -7.38 -14.76 -5.58
CA GLY A 48 -8.62 -15.43 -5.19
C GLY A 48 -8.37 -16.92 -4.98
N ILE A 49 -8.90 -17.47 -3.90
CA ILE A 49 -9.02 -18.92 -3.73
C ILE A 49 -10.28 -19.30 -4.50
N MET A 50 -10.13 -20.05 -5.60
CA MET A 50 -11.25 -20.81 -6.16
C MET A 50 -11.53 -22.01 -5.25
#